data_AF-A0A927LG22-F1
#
_entry.id   AF-A0A927LG22-F1
#
_cell.length_a   1.000
_cell.length_b   1.000
_cell.length_c   1.000
_cell.angle_alpha   90.00
_cell.angle_beta   90.00
_cell.angle_gamma   90.00
#
_symmetry.space_group_name_H-M   'P 1'
#
loop_
_entity.id
_entity.type
_entity.pdbx_description
1 polymer ?
#
loop_
_entity_poly.entity_id
_entity_poly.type
_entity_poly.pdbx_seq_one_letter_code
_entity_poly.pdbx_strand_id
1 'polypeptide(L)'
;MISFKRFFDFYIRSSIHVALSVYALVRMTHFMFNIKEDVAMANFAFLGTIVGYNFVKYDALARAKKRAMRNELKLIATLSFVSLLGVAYYFFQLELITQIVSVGVLGLTLLYTLPFFPNRKNARNWAGVKIYIVALCWVGVTLVLPLLNAHILLGNDFFLKCVQRFILVFVLILIFEILDMPNDDPHLQTVPQQIGVKRTKVAGLLLLIPFYFLEFLKNNFIEEQLIINGILVLMLGLFLAFANEKRSKYYTSLWVESIPIFWWLMVVFF
;
A
#
# COMPACT_ATOMS: atom_id res chain seq x y z
N MET A 1 9.13 -19.53 25.51
CA MET A 1 9.21 -18.08 25.23
C MET A 1 9.37 -17.87 23.73
N ILE A 2 8.49 -17.09 23.11
CA ILE A 2 8.68 -16.67 21.72
C ILE A 2 9.86 -15.68 21.74
N SER A 3 10.96 -16.00 21.06
CA SER A 3 12.07 -15.07 20.89
C SER A 3 11.57 -13.80 20.18
N PHE A 4 12.02 -12.62 20.61
CA PHE A 4 11.65 -11.33 20.01
C PHE A 4 11.73 -11.34 18.48
N LYS A 5 12.77 -11.97 17.93
CA LYS A 5 12.95 -12.15 16.48
C LYS A 5 11.78 -12.91 15.83
N ARG A 6 11.26 -13.95 16.48
CA ARG A 6 10.16 -14.77 15.94
C ARG A 6 8.82 -14.01 15.95
N PHE A 7 8.60 -13.18 16.96
CA PHE A 7 7.45 -12.27 16.99
C PHE A 7 7.55 -11.23 15.87
N PHE A 8 8.72 -10.62 15.71
CA PHE A 8 8.98 -9.62 14.68
C PHE A 8 8.88 -10.17 13.26
N ASP A 9 9.43 -11.35 13.01
CA ASP A 9 9.29 -12.08 11.75
C ASP A 9 7.81 -12.34 11.43
N PHE A 10 7.03 -12.78 12.43
CA PHE A 10 5.60 -12.99 12.27
C PHE A 10 4.87 -11.69 11.93
N TYR A 11 5.17 -10.59 12.61
CA TYR A 11 4.57 -9.27 12.36
C TYR A 11 4.71 -8.81 10.90
N ILE A 12 5.90 -8.95 10.31
CA ILE A 12 6.14 -8.59 8.91
C ILE A 12 5.49 -9.60 7.96
N ARG A 13 5.65 -10.91 8.22
CA ARG A 13 5.14 -11.97 7.33
C ARG A 13 3.62 -12.00 7.27
N SER A 14 2.95 -11.73 8.38
CA SER A 14 1.50 -11.68 8.51
C SER A 14 0.87 -10.37 8.00
N SER A 15 1.66 -9.51 7.34
CA SER A 15 1.20 -8.28 6.68
C SER A 15 0.63 -7.22 7.63
N ILE A 16 0.92 -7.31 8.93
CA ILE A 16 0.48 -6.30 9.92
C ILE A 16 1.20 -4.97 9.66
N HIS A 17 2.48 -5.01 9.31
CA HIS A 17 3.28 -3.81 9.07
C HIS A 17 2.75 -2.98 7.87
N VAL A 18 2.57 -3.60 6.70
CA VAL A 18 1.94 -2.94 5.55
C VAL A 18 0.51 -2.49 5.86
N ALA A 19 -0.25 -3.22 6.68
CA ALA A 19 -1.57 -2.79 7.10
C ALA A 19 -1.53 -1.50 7.93
N LEU A 20 -0.54 -1.34 8.82
CA LEU A 20 -0.32 -0.08 9.55
C LEU A 20 0.06 1.06 8.60
N SER A 21 0.79 0.77 7.53
CA SER A 21 1.08 1.73 6.47
C SER A 21 -0.20 2.24 5.80
N VAL A 22 -1.10 1.33 5.41
CA VAL A 22 -2.41 1.67 4.83
C VAL A 22 -3.29 2.43 5.83
N TYR A 23 -3.31 2.00 7.09
CA TYR A 23 -4.01 2.72 8.17
C TYR A 23 -3.50 4.17 8.28
N ALA A 24 -2.18 4.36 8.32
CA ALA A 24 -1.57 5.67 8.38
C ALA A 24 -1.94 6.55 7.17
N LEU A 25 -2.00 5.99 5.96
CA LEU A 25 -2.45 6.72 4.77
C LEU A 25 -3.93 7.15 4.87
N VAL A 26 -4.81 6.31 5.44
CA VAL A 26 -6.22 6.68 5.70
C VAL A 26 -6.28 7.82 6.72
N ARG A 27 -5.52 7.73 7.81
CA ARG A 27 -5.46 8.81 8.82
C ARG A 27 -4.90 10.11 8.23
N MET A 28 -3.93 10.03 7.33
CA MET A 28 -3.47 11.18 6.56
C MET A 28 -4.58 11.78 5.70
N THR A 29 -5.41 10.95 5.03
CA THR A 29 -6.58 11.47 4.29
C THR A 29 -7.56 12.17 5.24
N HIS A 30 -7.80 11.62 6.42
CA HIS A 30 -8.66 12.29 7.40
C HIS A 30 -8.12 13.67 7.80
N PHE A 31 -6.82 13.75 8.08
CA PHE A 31 -6.17 15.04 8.39
C PHE A 31 -6.27 16.02 7.22
N MET A 32 -5.90 15.61 6.01
CA MET A 32 -5.83 16.50 4.84
C MET A 32 -7.18 17.09 4.42
N PHE A 33 -8.28 16.39 4.70
CA PHE A 33 -9.63 16.79 4.35
C PHE A 33 -10.48 17.19 5.58
N ASN A 34 -9.85 17.37 6.74
CA ASN A 34 -10.51 17.73 8.00
C ASN A 34 -11.69 16.80 8.36
N ILE A 35 -11.56 15.50 8.07
CA ILE A 35 -12.55 14.49 8.41
C ILE A 35 -12.36 14.12 9.88
N LYS A 36 -13.45 14.19 10.66
CA LYS A 36 -13.45 13.73 12.06
C LYS A 36 -13.00 12.27 12.11
N GLU A 37 -12.21 11.90 13.11
CA GLU A 37 -11.60 10.58 13.21
C GLU A 37 -12.57 9.40 13.00
N ASP A 38 -12.66 8.92 11.77
CA ASP A 38 -13.47 7.77 11.39
C ASP A 38 -12.67 6.49 11.63
N VAL A 39 -12.86 5.95 12.84
CA VAL A 39 -12.19 4.73 13.29
C VAL A 39 -12.66 3.52 12.49
N ALA A 40 -13.92 3.48 12.05
CA ALA A 40 -14.47 2.36 11.29
C ALA A 40 -13.79 2.25 9.92
N MET A 41 -13.66 3.36 9.20
CA MET A 41 -12.98 3.40 7.90
C MET A 41 -11.50 3.03 8.01
N ALA A 42 -10.79 3.55 9.00
CA ALA A 42 -9.37 3.24 9.20
C ALA A 42 -9.15 1.76 9.55
N ASN A 43 -9.98 1.19 10.44
CA ASN A 43 -9.88 -0.22 10.82
C ASN A 43 -10.34 -1.17 9.71
N PHE A 44 -11.34 -0.78 8.91
CA PHE A 44 -11.73 -1.51 7.71
C PHE A 44 -10.55 -1.64 6.75
N ALA A 45 -9.85 -0.54 6.46
CA ALA A 45 -8.69 -0.53 5.57
C ALA A 45 -7.52 -1.35 6.14
N PHE A 46 -7.24 -1.23 7.44
CA PHE A 46 -6.20 -2.00 8.15
C PHE A 46 -6.44 -3.51 8.06
N LEU A 47 -7.62 -3.97 8.52
CA LEU A 47 -7.94 -5.39 8.55
C LEU A 47 -8.10 -5.96 7.12
N GLY A 48 -8.67 -5.17 6.21
CA GLY A 48 -8.78 -5.51 4.79
C GLY A 48 -7.42 -5.71 4.13
N THR A 49 -6.43 -4.91 4.51
CA THR A 49 -5.04 -5.05 4.04
C THR A 49 -4.42 -6.36 4.54
N ILE A 50 -4.62 -6.71 5.81
CA ILE A 50 -4.14 -8.00 6.35
C ILE A 50 -4.74 -9.17 5.56
N VAL A 51 -6.06 -9.17 5.35
CA VAL A 51 -6.77 -10.22 4.60
C VAL A 51 -6.24 -10.28 3.16
N GLY A 52 -6.24 -9.16 2.45
CA GLY A 52 -5.85 -9.07 1.05
C GLY A 52 -4.41 -9.54 0.84
N TYR A 53 -3.44 -8.94 1.55
CA TYR A 53 -2.03 -9.28 1.37
C TYR A 53 -1.71 -10.72 1.78
N ASN A 54 -2.29 -11.23 2.86
CA ASN A 54 -2.07 -12.62 3.27
C ASN A 54 -2.68 -13.60 2.27
N PHE A 55 -3.85 -13.29 1.71
CA PHE A 55 -4.43 -14.05 0.61
C PHE A 55 -3.47 -14.10 -0.59
N VAL A 56 -2.95 -12.95 -1.06
CA VAL A 56 -2.01 -12.90 -2.19
C VAL A 56 -0.71 -13.64 -1.92
N LYS A 57 -0.15 -13.52 -0.70
CA LYS A 57 1.14 -14.11 -0.32
C LYS A 57 1.06 -15.63 -0.19
N TYR A 58 -0.02 -16.15 0.39
CA TYR A 58 -0.07 -17.54 0.87
C TYR A 58 -1.01 -18.46 0.11
N ASP A 59 -1.83 -17.95 -0.82
CA ASP A 59 -2.73 -18.75 -1.64
C ASP A 59 -2.01 -19.91 -2.37
N ALA A 60 -0.91 -19.62 -3.08
CA ALA A 60 -0.12 -20.64 -3.78
C ALA A 60 0.62 -21.60 -2.82
N LEU A 61 1.05 -21.10 -1.65
CA LEU A 61 1.80 -21.89 -0.67
C LEU A 61 0.89 -22.84 0.13
N ALA A 62 -0.36 -22.44 0.39
CA ALA A 62 -1.36 -23.30 1.00
C ALA A 62 -1.65 -24.53 0.12
N ARG A 63 -1.62 -24.37 -1.21
CA ARG A 63 -1.75 -25.49 -2.17
C ARG A 63 -0.55 -26.45 -2.14
N ALA A 64 0.66 -25.97 -1.85
CA ALA A 64 1.91 -26.72 -1.97
C ALA A 64 2.33 -27.56 -0.73
N LYS A 65 1.53 -27.61 0.35
CA LYS A 65 1.63 -28.53 1.51
C LYS A 65 3.03 -28.74 2.17
N LYS A 66 3.89 -27.72 2.34
CA LYS A 66 5.19 -27.85 3.06
C LYS A 66 5.04 -27.92 4.60
N ARG A 67 5.71 -28.89 5.27
CA ARG A 67 5.50 -29.27 6.69
C ARG A 67 5.96 -28.25 7.75
N ALA A 68 7.13 -27.59 7.58
CA ALA A 68 7.67 -26.63 8.56
C ALA A 68 6.90 -25.28 8.59
N MET A 69 6.34 -24.86 7.46
CA MET A 69 5.46 -23.67 7.37
C MET A 69 4.07 -23.90 7.96
N ARG A 70 3.67 -25.16 8.24
CA ARG A 70 2.29 -25.49 8.59
C ARG A 70 1.79 -24.75 9.84
N ASN A 71 2.61 -24.58 10.87
CA ASN A 71 2.16 -23.95 12.12
C ASN A 71 2.10 -22.42 12.00
N GLU A 72 3.09 -21.80 11.34
CA GLU A 72 3.09 -20.36 11.08
C GLU A 72 1.94 -19.98 10.12
N LEU A 73 1.73 -20.75 9.06
CA LEU A 73 0.59 -20.57 8.15
C LEU A 73 -0.76 -20.73 8.86
N LYS A 74 -0.88 -21.66 9.82
CA LYS A 74 -2.09 -21.76 10.65
C LYS A 74 -2.35 -20.49 11.46
N LEU A 75 -1.31 -19.90 12.05
CA LEU A 75 -1.44 -18.63 12.78
C LEU A 75 -1.81 -17.48 11.84
N ILE A 76 -1.16 -17.38 10.68
CA ILE A 76 -1.49 -16.36 9.67
C ILE A 76 -2.91 -16.54 9.15
N ALA A 77 -3.36 -17.77 8.90
CA ALA A 77 -4.72 -18.07 8.49
C ALA A 77 -5.74 -17.71 9.58
N THR A 78 -5.43 -18.01 10.85
CA THR A 78 -6.28 -17.63 11.99
C THR A 78 -6.39 -16.11 12.10
N LEU A 79 -5.26 -15.39 12.03
CA LEU A 79 -5.25 -13.92 12.00
C LEU A 79 -6.08 -13.40 10.83
N SER A 80 -5.91 -13.97 9.64
CA SER A 80 -6.60 -13.52 8.43
C SER A 80 -8.12 -13.76 8.54
N PHE A 81 -8.53 -14.87 9.16
CA PHE A 81 -9.94 -15.15 9.44
C PHE A 81 -10.54 -14.17 10.46
N VAL A 82 -9.84 -13.92 11.58
CA VAL A 82 -10.28 -12.93 12.58
C VAL A 82 -10.34 -11.53 11.95
N SER A 83 -9.35 -11.14 11.15
CA SER A 83 -9.36 -9.88 10.41
C SER A 83 -10.53 -9.81 9.43
N LEU A 84 -10.89 -10.91 8.76
CA LEU A 84 -12.06 -10.95 7.87
C LEU A 84 -13.37 -10.71 8.63
N LEU A 85 -13.52 -11.26 9.83
CA LEU A 85 -14.68 -10.97 10.69
C LEU A 85 -14.72 -9.49 11.06
N GLY A 86 -13.58 -8.89 11.39
CA GLY A 86 -13.50 -7.46 11.67
C GLY A 86 -13.76 -6.59 10.43
N VAL A 87 -13.30 -6.99 9.24
CA VAL A 87 -13.65 -6.35 7.96
C VAL A 87 -15.17 -6.35 7.79
N ALA A 88 -15.84 -7.50 7.99
CA ALA A 88 -17.29 -7.57 7.89
C ALA A 88 -17.98 -6.65 8.91
N TYR A 89 -17.51 -6.65 10.16
CA TYR A 89 -18.03 -5.77 11.22
C TYR A 89 -17.95 -4.28 10.86
N TYR A 90 -16.79 -3.82 10.36
CA TYR A 90 -16.63 -2.41 9.97
C TYR A 90 -17.29 -2.08 8.64
N PHE A 91 -17.38 -3.03 7.70
CA PHE A 91 -18.06 -2.85 6.42
C PHE A 91 -19.50 -2.37 6.60
N PHE A 92 -20.25 -3.00 7.52
CA PHE A 92 -21.64 -2.62 7.81
C PHE A 92 -21.80 -1.29 8.55
N GLN A 93 -20.69 -0.68 9.01
CA GLN A 93 -20.69 0.68 9.58
C GLN A 93 -20.37 1.75 8.54
N LEU A 94 -19.90 1.37 7.35
CA LEU A 94 -19.62 2.31 6.27
C LEU A 94 -20.90 2.71 5.55
N GLU A 95 -20.86 3.89 4.95
CA GLU A 95 -21.91 4.40 4.06
C GLU A 95 -22.13 3.45 2.88
N LEU A 96 -23.38 3.37 2.41
CA LEU A 96 -23.76 2.45 1.32
C LEU A 96 -22.93 2.67 0.05
N ILE A 97 -22.65 3.93 -0.29
CA ILE A 97 -21.80 4.26 -1.45
C ILE A 97 -20.37 3.73 -1.27
N THR A 98 -19.82 3.86 -0.06
CA THR A 98 -18.50 3.35 0.31
C THR A 98 -18.46 1.83 0.27
N GLN A 99 -19.52 1.16 0.75
CA GLN A 99 -19.66 -0.29 0.66
C GLN A 99 -19.60 -0.76 -0.81
N ILE A 100 -20.41 -0.18 -1.69
CA ILE A 100 -20.46 -0.54 -3.12
C ILE A 100 -19.09 -0.33 -3.78
N VAL A 101 -18.47 0.85 -3.57
CA VAL A 101 -17.16 1.13 -4.16
C VAL A 101 -16.08 0.22 -3.59
N SER A 102 -16.13 -0.12 -2.30
CA SER A 102 -15.17 -1.05 -1.69
C SER A 102 -15.25 -2.46 -2.27
N VAL A 103 -16.45 -2.93 -2.64
CA VAL A 103 -16.63 -4.19 -3.37
C VAL A 103 -16.01 -4.11 -4.77
N GLY A 104 -16.12 -2.97 -5.45
CA GLY A 104 -15.43 -2.71 -6.72
C GLY A 104 -13.90 -2.78 -6.58
N VAL A 105 -13.34 -2.15 -5.54
CA VAL A 105 -11.90 -2.18 -5.24
C VAL A 105 -11.43 -3.60 -4.87
N LEU A 106 -12.26 -4.36 -4.14
CA LEU A 106 -12.02 -5.78 -3.88
C LEU A 106 -12.00 -6.58 -5.19
N GLY A 107 -12.95 -6.32 -6.10
CA GLY A 107 -12.98 -6.93 -7.43
C GLY A 107 -11.70 -6.68 -8.22
N LEU A 108 -11.18 -5.44 -8.20
CA LEU A 108 -9.91 -5.09 -8.83
C LEU A 108 -8.71 -5.79 -8.17
N THR A 109 -8.72 -5.93 -6.85
CA THR A 109 -7.71 -6.68 -6.09
C THR A 109 -7.76 -8.18 -6.38
N LEU A 110 -8.95 -8.74 -6.55
CA LEU A 110 -9.10 -10.14 -6.96
C LEU A 110 -8.62 -10.31 -8.39
N LEU A 111 -9.02 -9.44 -9.34
CA LEU A 111 -8.59 -9.47 -10.74
C LEU A 111 -7.07 -9.43 -10.88
N TYR A 112 -6.40 -8.66 -10.01
CA TYR A 112 -4.95 -8.67 -9.88
C TYR A 112 -4.41 -10.07 -9.52
N THR A 113 -5.05 -10.77 -8.58
CA THR A 113 -4.47 -11.93 -7.88
C THR A 113 -4.86 -13.28 -8.47
N LEU A 114 -6.04 -13.42 -9.07
CA LEU A 114 -6.57 -14.69 -9.57
C LEU A 114 -6.59 -14.78 -11.11
N PRO A 115 -6.40 -15.97 -11.70
CA PRO A 115 -6.55 -16.19 -13.14
C PRO A 115 -8.04 -16.30 -13.45
N PHE A 116 -8.71 -15.18 -13.74
CA PHE A 116 -10.14 -15.23 -14.10
C PHE A 116 -10.40 -15.78 -15.50
N PHE A 117 -9.39 -15.82 -16.38
CA PHE A 117 -9.52 -16.28 -17.76
C PHE A 117 -8.75 -17.59 -18.00
N PRO A 118 -9.38 -18.65 -18.55
CA PRO A 118 -8.71 -19.88 -18.93
C PRO A 118 -7.55 -19.60 -19.90
N ASN A 119 -6.38 -20.22 -19.67
CA ASN A 119 -5.15 -20.06 -20.48
C ASN A 119 -4.53 -18.65 -20.51
N ARG A 120 -4.93 -17.71 -19.63
CA ARG A 120 -4.29 -16.39 -19.50
C ARG A 120 -3.64 -16.26 -18.13
N LYS A 121 -2.44 -15.67 -18.08
CA LYS A 121 -1.79 -15.31 -16.82
C LYS A 121 -2.59 -14.18 -16.13
N ASN A 122 -2.72 -14.22 -14.80
CA ASN A 122 -3.41 -13.21 -13.98
C ASN A 122 -2.82 -11.81 -14.24
N ALA A 123 -3.56 -10.74 -13.93
CA ALA A 123 -3.06 -9.37 -14.13
C ALA A 123 -1.77 -9.07 -13.32
N ARG A 124 -1.51 -9.82 -12.25
CA ARG A 124 -0.21 -9.87 -11.54
C ARG A 124 0.99 -10.19 -12.43
N ASN A 125 0.79 -10.97 -13.48
CA ASN A 125 1.84 -11.43 -14.39
C ASN A 125 1.86 -10.63 -15.70
N TRP A 126 1.09 -9.55 -15.81
CA TRP A 126 1.11 -8.67 -16.97
C TRP A 126 2.31 -7.74 -16.90
N ALA A 127 3.09 -7.75 -17.98
CA ALA A 127 4.27 -6.92 -18.16
C ALA A 127 3.98 -5.45 -17.87
N GLY A 128 4.67 -4.84 -16.90
CA GLY A 128 4.59 -3.42 -16.57
C GLY A 128 3.25 -2.91 -16.01
N VAL A 129 2.12 -3.60 -16.21
CA VAL A 129 0.78 -3.14 -15.76
C VAL A 129 0.57 -3.36 -14.26
N LYS A 130 1.25 -4.34 -13.66
CA LYS A 130 1.07 -4.77 -12.26
C LYS A 130 1.16 -3.61 -11.26
N ILE A 131 2.12 -2.70 -11.46
CA ILE A 131 2.39 -1.59 -10.54
C ILE A 131 1.24 -0.57 -10.53
N TYR A 132 0.63 -0.30 -11.70
CA TYR A 132 -0.47 0.64 -11.83
C TYR A 132 -1.72 0.14 -11.11
N ILE A 133 -2.04 -1.15 -11.24
CA ILE A 133 -3.19 -1.77 -10.58
C ILE A 133 -3.03 -1.69 -9.05
N VAL A 134 -1.86 -2.03 -8.52
CA VAL A 134 -1.60 -1.96 -7.07
C VAL A 134 -1.68 -0.51 -6.56
N ALA A 135 -1.09 0.45 -7.29
CA ALA A 135 -1.18 1.86 -6.93
C ALA A 135 -2.64 2.37 -6.93
N LEU A 136 -3.45 1.95 -7.90
CA LEU A 136 -4.89 2.28 -7.94
C LEU A 136 -5.68 1.64 -6.78
N CYS A 137 -5.39 0.39 -6.40
CA CYS A 137 -5.98 -0.21 -5.20
C CYS A 137 -5.70 0.65 -3.96
N TRP A 138 -4.44 1.09 -3.79
CA TRP A 138 -4.07 1.92 -2.64
C TRP A 138 -4.76 3.28 -2.68
N VAL A 139 -4.84 3.95 -3.83
CA VAL A 139 -5.59 5.21 -3.97
C VAL A 139 -7.06 5.00 -3.60
N GLY A 140 -7.67 3.92 -4.12
CA GLY A 140 -9.04 3.54 -3.80
C GLY A 140 -9.25 3.39 -2.29
N VAL A 141 -8.48 2.52 -1.65
CA VAL A 141 -8.64 2.20 -0.21
C VAL A 141 -8.26 3.36 0.70
N THR A 142 -7.17 4.07 0.41
CA THR A 142 -6.59 5.04 1.35
C THR A 142 -7.10 6.46 1.18
N LEU A 143 -7.75 6.77 0.06
CA LEU A 143 -8.20 8.12 -0.26
C LEU A 143 -9.64 8.16 -0.75
N VAL A 144 -10.02 7.34 -1.74
CA VAL A 144 -11.37 7.40 -2.30
C VAL A 144 -12.42 6.92 -1.28
N LEU A 145 -12.21 5.76 -0.66
CA LEU A 145 -13.17 5.24 0.32
C LEU A 145 -13.38 6.17 1.52
N PRO A 146 -12.33 6.71 2.18
CA PRO A 146 -12.54 7.64 3.29
C PRO A 146 -13.28 8.92 2.91
N LEU A 147 -13.04 9.47 1.72
CA LEU A 147 -13.73 10.68 1.27
C LEU A 147 -15.21 10.43 0.96
N LEU A 148 -15.52 9.29 0.34
CA LEU A 148 -16.91 8.87 0.13
C LEU A 148 -17.62 8.62 1.45
N ASN A 149 -16.95 7.98 2.42
CA ASN A 149 -17.54 7.68 3.72
C ASN A 149 -17.85 8.94 4.54
N ALA A 150 -17.03 9.98 4.37
CA ALA A 150 -17.19 11.27 5.02
C ALA A 150 -18.08 12.26 4.25
N HIS A 151 -18.68 11.84 3.13
CA HIS A 151 -19.50 12.70 2.25
C HIS A 151 -18.77 13.99 1.79
N ILE A 152 -17.45 13.92 1.60
CA ILE A 152 -16.66 15.06 1.14
C ILE A 152 -16.93 15.29 -0.36
N LEU A 153 -17.20 16.54 -0.73
CA LEU A 153 -17.41 16.94 -2.12
C LEU A 153 -16.14 16.71 -2.95
N LEU A 154 -16.27 15.97 -4.04
CA LEU A 154 -15.17 15.65 -4.96
C LEU A 154 -14.88 16.83 -5.89
N GLY A 155 -14.03 17.74 -5.43
CA GLY A 155 -13.55 18.91 -6.21
C GLY A 155 -12.14 18.73 -6.78
N ASN A 156 -11.50 19.83 -7.18
CA ASN A 156 -10.13 19.82 -7.71
C ASN A 156 -9.12 19.20 -6.73
N ASP A 157 -9.23 19.52 -5.44
CA ASP A 157 -8.37 18.98 -4.39
C ASP A 157 -8.42 17.45 -4.32
N PHE A 158 -9.58 16.83 -4.60
CA PHE A 158 -9.71 15.38 -4.66
C PHE A 158 -8.85 14.79 -5.78
N PHE A 159 -8.90 15.35 -6.99
CA PHE A 159 -8.12 14.87 -8.12
C PHE A 159 -6.62 15.08 -7.89
N LEU A 160 -6.22 16.23 -7.35
CA LEU A 160 -4.82 16.51 -6.98
C LEU A 160 -4.30 15.48 -5.97
N LYS A 161 -5.07 15.21 -4.91
CA LYS A 161 -4.69 14.21 -3.89
C LYS A 161 -4.70 12.78 -4.42
N CYS A 162 -5.59 12.43 -5.35
CA CYS A 162 -5.54 11.15 -6.07
C CYS A 162 -4.20 10.98 -6.81
N VAL A 163 -3.78 11.99 -7.58
CA VAL A 163 -2.51 11.95 -8.32
C VAL A 163 -1.32 11.90 -7.38
N GLN A 164 -1.30 12.71 -6.32
CA GLN A 164 -0.24 12.67 -5.30
C GLN A 164 -0.17 11.28 -4.64
N ARG A 165 -1.29 10.70 -4.22
CA ARG A 165 -1.33 9.37 -3.59
C ARG A 165 -0.86 8.29 -4.56
N PHE A 166 -1.26 8.38 -5.83
CA PHE A 166 -0.81 7.47 -6.87
C PHE A 166 0.71 7.52 -7.04
N ILE A 167 1.28 8.72 -7.17
CA ILE A 167 2.74 8.91 -7.31
C ILE A 167 3.48 8.36 -6.09
N LEU A 168 3.01 8.69 -4.87
CA LEU A 168 3.62 8.19 -3.63
C LEU A 168 3.70 6.67 -3.62
N VAL A 169 2.59 5.99 -3.89
CA VAL A 169 2.54 4.52 -3.88
C VAL A 169 3.35 3.93 -5.01
N PHE A 170 3.31 4.54 -6.20
CA PHE A 170 4.11 4.11 -7.34
C PHE A 170 5.61 4.14 -7.01
N VAL A 171 6.11 5.24 -6.44
CA VAL A 171 7.51 5.38 -6.05
C VAL A 171 7.89 4.39 -4.94
N LEU A 172 7.01 4.16 -3.95
CA LEU A 172 7.22 3.12 -2.95
C LEU A 172 7.43 1.75 -3.63
N ILE A 173 6.56 1.36 -4.57
CA ILE A 173 6.64 0.08 -5.28
C ILE A 173 7.91 -0.04 -6.13
N LEU A 174 8.40 1.05 -6.75
CA LEU A 174 9.67 1.02 -7.50
C LEU A 174 10.84 0.54 -6.63
N ILE A 175 10.84 0.89 -5.34
CA ILE A 175 11.88 0.43 -4.40
C ILE A 175 11.80 -1.09 -4.22
N PHE A 176 10.59 -1.65 -4.11
CA PHE A 176 10.40 -3.10 -4.05
C PHE A 176 10.88 -3.79 -5.32
N GLU A 177 10.48 -3.29 -6.50
CA GLU A 177 10.88 -3.91 -7.77
C GLU A 177 12.41 -3.91 -7.97
N ILE A 178 13.12 -2.88 -7.49
CA ILE A 178 14.58 -2.85 -7.54
C ILE A 178 15.20 -3.94 -6.66
N LEU A 179 14.66 -4.16 -5.46
CA LEU A 179 15.19 -5.17 -4.54
C LEU A 179 14.82 -6.60 -4.95
N ASP A 180 13.61 -6.79 -5.47
CA ASP A 180 13.08 -8.11 -5.84
C ASP A 180 13.57 -8.58 -7.22
N MET A 181 14.17 -7.68 -8.03
CA MET A 181 14.68 -7.98 -9.38
C MET A 181 15.47 -9.30 -9.51
N PRO A 182 16.40 -9.67 -8.61
CA PRO A 182 17.18 -10.90 -8.78
C PRO A 182 16.36 -12.18 -8.66
N ASN A 183 15.18 -12.10 -8.01
CA ASN A 183 14.29 -13.23 -7.76
C ASN A 183 13.02 -13.20 -8.64
N ASP A 184 12.78 -12.10 -9.34
CA ASP A 184 11.62 -11.93 -10.23
C ASP A 184 11.82 -12.70 -11.54
N ASP A 185 10.73 -13.31 -12.04
CA ASP A 185 10.74 -13.95 -13.37
C ASP A 185 11.08 -12.89 -14.45
N PRO A 186 12.04 -13.17 -15.36
CA PRO A 186 12.40 -12.25 -16.44
C PRO A 186 11.24 -11.81 -17.34
N HIS A 187 10.17 -12.62 -17.43
CA HIS A 187 8.98 -12.32 -18.23
C HIS A 187 8.01 -11.35 -17.54
N LEU A 188 8.24 -10.97 -16.27
CA LEU A 188 7.40 -9.99 -15.57
C LEU A 188 7.56 -8.58 -16.12
N GLN A 189 8.69 -8.30 -16.78
CA GLN A 189 9.03 -6.98 -17.36
C GLN A 189 8.70 -5.84 -16.38
N THR A 190 9.22 -5.93 -15.16
CA THR A 190 9.11 -4.87 -14.15
C THR A 190 9.81 -3.59 -14.64
N VAL A 191 9.52 -2.45 -14.02
CA VAL A 191 10.14 -1.18 -14.43
C VAL A 191 11.67 -1.30 -14.45
N PRO A 192 12.33 -1.79 -13.39
CA PRO A 192 13.79 -1.88 -13.40
C PRO A 192 14.32 -3.02 -14.29
N GLN A 193 13.53 -4.03 -14.66
CA GLN A 193 13.90 -4.99 -15.72
C GLN A 193 13.85 -4.35 -17.12
N GLN A 194 12.92 -3.43 -17.38
CA GLN A 194 12.76 -2.78 -18.69
C GLN A 194 13.77 -1.65 -18.93
N ILE A 195 13.97 -0.78 -17.93
CA ILE A 195 14.80 0.43 -18.10
C ILE A 195 16.09 0.40 -17.28
N GLY A 196 16.31 -0.65 -16.48
CA GLY A 196 17.45 -0.78 -15.58
C GLY A 196 17.25 -0.04 -14.25
N VAL A 197 18.00 -0.47 -13.22
CA VAL A 197 17.93 0.09 -11.86
C VAL A 197 18.22 1.60 -11.84
N LYS A 198 19.27 2.04 -12.55
CA LYS A 198 19.67 3.46 -12.55
C LYS A 198 18.57 4.37 -13.12
N ARG A 199 17.97 4.00 -14.25
CA ARG A 199 16.89 4.80 -14.86
C ARG A 199 15.61 4.73 -14.04
N THR A 200 15.33 3.61 -13.37
CA THR A 200 14.19 3.49 -12.45
C THR A 200 14.30 4.44 -11.26
N LYS A 201 15.50 4.57 -10.68
CA LYS A 201 15.75 5.56 -9.62
C LYS A 201 15.53 6.98 -10.12
N VAL A 202 16.07 7.33 -11.30
CA VAL A 202 15.89 8.65 -11.90
C VAL A 202 14.41 8.93 -12.16
N ALA A 203 13.68 7.98 -12.74
CA ALA A 203 12.25 8.11 -12.99
C ALA A 203 11.46 8.34 -11.70
N GLY A 204 11.71 7.55 -10.65
CA GLY A 204 11.05 7.74 -9.36
C GLY A 204 11.40 9.08 -8.70
N LEU A 205 12.65 9.53 -8.76
CA LEU A 205 13.06 10.84 -8.26
C LEU A 205 12.40 11.99 -9.04
N LEU A 206 12.30 11.88 -10.37
CA LEU A 206 11.61 12.85 -11.21
C LEU A 206 10.11 12.91 -10.90
N LEU A 207 9.48 11.79 -10.53
CA LEU A 207 8.08 11.75 -10.10
C LEU A 207 7.85 12.45 -8.74
N LEU A 208 8.85 12.49 -7.86
CA LEU A 208 8.71 13.20 -6.58
C LEU A 208 8.62 14.73 -6.75
N ILE A 209 9.08 15.27 -7.87
CA ILE A 209 8.97 16.70 -8.19
C ILE A 209 7.49 17.10 -8.32
N PRO A 210 6.70 16.57 -9.27
CA PRO A 210 5.29 16.91 -9.36
C PRO A 210 4.53 16.51 -8.10
N PHE A 211 4.87 15.40 -7.41
CA PHE A 211 4.25 15.07 -6.12
C PHE A 211 4.30 16.24 -5.12
N TYR A 212 5.47 16.86 -4.96
CA TYR A 212 5.63 18.01 -4.06
C TYR A 212 4.91 19.26 -4.59
N PHE A 213 5.06 19.57 -5.87
CA PHE A 213 4.52 20.80 -6.44
C PHE A 213 3.00 20.81 -6.60
N LEU A 214 2.34 19.65 -6.65
CA LEU A 214 0.88 19.55 -6.66
C LEU A 214 0.24 20.16 -5.40
N GLU A 215 0.99 20.30 -4.28
CA GLU A 215 0.45 20.92 -3.06
C GLU A 215 0.11 22.40 -3.27
N PHE A 216 0.88 23.11 -4.11
CA PHE A 216 0.67 24.54 -4.39
C PHE A 216 -0.55 24.81 -5.28
N LEU A 217 -1.14 23.78 -5.88
CA LEU A 217 -2.34 23.91 -6.73
C LEU A 217 -3.65 23.74 -5.95
N LYS A 218 -3.57 23.43 -4.65
CA LYS A 218 -4.76 23.31 -3.79
C LYS A 218 -5.33 24.68 -3.43
N ASN A 219 -6.63 24.71 -3.17
CA ASN A 219 -7.31 25.92 -2.74
C ASN A 219 -6.91 26.36 -1.31
N ASN A 220 -6.66 25.39 -0.42
CA ASN A 220 -6.27 25.65 0.97
C ASN A 220 -4.81 25.25 1.20
N PHE A 221 -3.96 26.26 1.33
CA PHE A 221 -2.54 26.12 1.60
C PHE A 221 -2.30 25.99 3.11
N ILE A 222 -1.60 24.93 3.52
CA ILE A 222 -1.23 24.65 4.92
C ILE A 222 0.29 24.58 4.97
N GLU A 223 0.92 25.53 5.66
CA GLU A 223 2.39 25.67 5.71
C GLU A 223 3.05 24.45 6.37
N GLU A 224 2.47 23.94 7.45
CA GLU A 224 2.97 22.76 8.14
C GLU A 224 2.96 21.53 7.22
N GLN A 225 1.93 21.39 6.39
CA GLN A 225 1.82 20.31 5.41
C GLN A 225 2.92 20.39 4.35
N LEU A 226 3.35 21.61 3.96
CA LEU A 226 4.43 21.78 3.00
C LEU A 226 5.77 21.28 3.57
N ILE A 227 6.09 21.64 4.81
CA ILE A 227 7.31 21.21 5.50
C ILE A 227 7.31 19.68 5.65
N ILE A 228 6.21 19.12 6.14
CA ILE A 228 6.06 17.67 6.35
C ILE A 228 6.17 16.91 5.01
N ASN A 229 5.54 17.41 3.94
CA ASN A 229 5.67 16.83 2.60
C ASN A 229 7.11 16.92 2.07
N GLY A 230 7.84 18.00 2.38
CA GLY A 230 9.25 18.14 2.04
C GLY A 230 10.14 17.09 2.70
N ILE A 231 9.93 16.84 4.01
CA ILE A 231 10.61 15.79 4.75
C ILE A 231 10.27 14.41 4.17
N LEU A 232 8.99 14.16 3.84
CA LEU A 232 8.55 12.92 3.20
C LEU A 232 9.26 12.69 1.86
N VAL A 233 9.30 13.69 1.00
CA VAL A 233 9.95 13.63 -0.32
C VAL A 233 11.43 13.33 -0.17
N LEU A 234 12.11 14.01 0.76
CA LEU A 234 13.53 13.76 1.04
C LEU A 234 13.75 12.31 1.51
N MET A 235 12.97 11.86 2.49
CA MET A 235 13.08 10.50 3.04
C MET A 235 12.84 9.44 1.95
N LEU A 236 11.74 9.56 1.20
CA LEU A 236 11.41 8.63 0.12
C LEU A 236 12.46 8.66 -1.00
N GLY A 237 12.96 9.85 -1.34
CA GLY A 237 14.04 10.03 -2.31
C GLY A 237 15.35 9.35 -1.87
N LEU A 238 15.71 9.44 -0.59
CA LEU A 238 16.88 8.74 -0.04
C LEU A 238 16.70 7.22 -0.08
N PHE A 239 15.53 6.72 0.34
CA PHE A 239 15.24 5.29 0.25
C PHE A 239 15.30 4.77 -1.20
N LEU A 240 14.83 5.55 -2.18
CA LEU A 240 14.94 5.19 -3.59
C LEU A 240 16.40 5.26 -4.09
N ALA A 241 17.13 6.32 -3.74
CA ALA A 241 18.52 6.50 -4.17
C ALA A 241 19.43 5.35 -3.70
N PHE A 242 19.23 4.88 -2.46
CA PHE A 242 20.02 3.81 -1.86
C PHE A 242 19.47 2.39 -2.10
N ALA A 243 18.32 2.25 -2.76
CA ALA A 243 17.75 0.96 -3.14
C ALA A 243 18.70 0.19 -4.08
N ASN A 244 18.96 -1.08 -3.80
CA ASN A 244 19.72 -1.96 -4.70
C ASN A 244 19.46 -3.42 -4.34
N GLU A 245 19.76 -4.31 -5.28
CA GLU A 245 19.55 -5.76 -5.21
C GLU A 245 20.24 -6.46 -4.01
N LYS A 246 21.27 -5.84 -3.41
CA LYS A 246 22.03 -6.40 -2.28
C LYS A 246 21.46 -6.00 -0.92
N ARG A 247 20.45 -5.12 -0.86
CA ARG A 247 19.82 -4.71 0.40
C ARG A 247 19.03 -5.87 1.00
N SER A 248 18.95 -5.89 2.34
CA SER A 248 18.15 -6.90 3.04
C SER A 248 16.66 -6.70 2.77
N LYS A 249 15.87 -7.77 2.88
CA LYS A 249 14.41 -7.69 2.71
C LYS A 249 13.73 -6.75 3.72
N TYR A 250 14.35 -6.51 4.88
CA TYR A 250 13.90 -5.52 5.85
C TYR A 250 13.97 -4.08 5.33
N TYR A 251 14.80 -3.80 4.34
CA TYR A 251 14.85 -2.47 3.71
C TYR A 251 13.48 -2.10 3.14
N THR A 252 12.84 -3.00 2.41
CA THR A 252 11.50 -2.76 1.87
C THR A 252 10.40 -3.08 2.88
N SER A 253 10.34 -4.34 3.35
CA SER A 253 9.24 -4.86 4.20
C SER A 253 9.13 -4.28 5.61
N LEU A 254 10.07 -3.42 6.01
CA LEU A 254 10.00 -2.65 7.25
C LEU A 254 10.21 -1.16 6.97
N TRP A 255 11.40 -0.77 6.50
CA TRP A 255 11.74 0.65 6.46
C TRP A 255 10.93 1.43 5.42
N VAL A 256 10.82 0.93 4.19
CA VAL A 256 10.05 1.59 3.13
C VAL A 256 8.55 1.54 3.44
N GLU A 257 8.02 0.40 3.92
CA GLU A 257 6.62 0.31 4.35
C GLU A 257 6.28 1.23 5.54
N SER A 258 7.27 1.59 6.36
CA SER A 258 7.08 2.54 7.47
C SER A 258 6.94 4.00 7.02
N ILE A 259 7.29 4.34 5.77
CA ILE A 259 7.29 5.73 5.29
C ILE A 259 5.92 6.43 5.53
N PRO A 260 4.78 5.82 5.16
CA PRO A 260 3.47 6.38 5.51
C PRO A 260 3.20 6.52 7.01
N ILE A 261 3.71 5.60 7.82
CA ILE A 261 3.56 5.64 9.28
C ILE A 261 4.31 6.85 9.83
N PHE A 262 5.58 7.02 9.44
CA PHE A 262 6.37 8.20 9.81
C PHE A 262 5.70 9.49 9.35
N TRP A 263 5.15 9.51 8.14
CA TRP A 263 4.43 10.67 7.62
C TRP A 263 3.24 11.06 8.51
N TRP A 264 2.42 10.07 8.88
CA TRP A 264 1.30 10.28 9.78
C TRP A 264 1.73 10.73 11.17
N LEU A 265 2.77 10.12 11.74
CA LEU A 265 3.27 10.51 13.06
C LEU A 265 3.83 11.94 13.08
N MET A 266 4.47 12.40 12.00
CA MET A 266 4.91 13.80 11.89
C MET A 266 3.73 14.76 11.99
N VAL A 267 2.58 14.45 11.38
CA VAL A 267 1.37 15.27 11.48
C VAL A 267 0.74 15.24 12.88
N VAL A 268 0.84 14.11 13.59
CA VAL A 268 0.22 13.97 14.92
C VAL A 268 1.02 14.69 16.01
N PHE A 269 2.34 14.76 15.88
CA PHE A 269 3.23 15.31 16.92
C PHE A 269 3.76 16.72 16.62
N PHE A 270 3.50 17.25 15.43
CA PHE A 270 3.87 18.60 15.02
C PHE A 270 2.65 19.51 15.13
#